data_AF-A0A939AFW4-F1
#
_entry.id   AF-A0A939AFW4-F1
#
_cell.length_a   1.000
_cell.length_b   1.000
_cell.length_c   1.000
_cell.angle_alpha   90.00
_cell.angle_beta   90.00
_cell.angle_gamma   90.00
#
_symmetry.space_group_name_H-M   'P 1'
#
loop_
_entity.id
_entity.type
_entity.pdbx_description
1 polymer ?
#
loop_
_entity_poly.entity_id
_entity_poly.type
_entity_poly.pdbx_seq_one_letter_code
_entity_poly.pdbx_strand_id
1 'polypeptide(L)'
;MIVPLSWLRDYIDIKVDTRELARILTFSGIEVEAVTELEALPPGIVTARTISAERIAGSDHLSLCQVDAGDGVYPVVCGAPNCRSGMMAVLAKPDAVLPELTIKKARIRGVESEGMLCSEA
;
A
#
# COMPACT_ATOMS: atom_id res chain seq x y z
N MET A 1 15.40 -7.76 15.32
CA MET A 1 14.20 -7.01 15.80
C MET A 1 14.09 -5.75 14.96
N ILE A 2 12.90 -5.39 14.46
CA ILE A 2 12.71 -4.16 13.68
C ILE A 2 11.80 -3.24 14.48
N VAL A 3 12.17 -1.95 14.57
CA VAL A 3 11.46 -0.95 15.38
C VAL A 3 11.27 0.32 14.56
N PRO A 4 10.04 0.82 14.40
CA PRO A 4 9.81 2.13 13.79
C PRO A 4 10.41 3.24 14.67
N LEU A 5 11.21 4.12 14.08
CA LEU A 5 11.80 5.24 14.81
C LEU A 5 10.75 6.21 15.36
N SER A 6 9.61 6.34 14.68
CA SER A 6 8.46 7.11 15.17
C SER A 6 7.95 6.57 16.51
N TRP A 7 7.76 5.24 16.61
CA TRP A 7 7.30 4.62 17.83
C TRP A 7 8.30 4.76 18.99
N LEU A 8 9.61 4.64 18.72
CA LEU A 8 10.63 4.86 19.74
C LEU A 8 10.61 6.30 20.29
N ARG A 9 10.35 7.29 19.43
CA ARG A 9 10.23 8.71 19.82
C ARG A 9 9.04 9.00 20.73
N ASP A 10 8.04 8.13 20.78
CA ASP A 10 6.92 8.29 21.73
C ASP A 10 7.35 8.03 23.18
N TYR A 11 8.49 7.35 23.41
CA TYR A 11 8.98 6.99 24.74
C TYR A 11 10.23 7.76 25.15
N ILE A 12 11.07 8.17 24.20
CA ILE A 12 12.33 8.87 24.48
C ILE A 12 12.55 10.04 23.52
N ASP A 13 13.12 11.12 24.06
CA ASP A 13 13.50 12.29 23.27
C ASP A 13 14.82 12.01 22.51
N ILE A 14 14.73 11.84 21.19
CA ILE A 14 15.86 11.54 20.32
C ILE A 14 16.23 12.80 19.53
N LYS A 15 17.35 13.42 19.92
CA LYS A 15 17.84 14.70 19.35
C LYS A 15 18.88 14.55 18.24
N VAL A 16 19.20 13.31 17.87
CA VAL A 16 20.19 12.98 16.83
C VAL A 16 19.50 12.43 15.59
N ASP A 17 20.19 12.46 14.46
CA ASP A 17 19.70 11.80 13.25
C ASP A 17 19.74 10.26 13.36
N THR A 18 19.07 9.58 12.43
CA THR A 18 18.94 8.11 12.43
C THR A 18 20.28 7.39 12.34
N ARG A 19 21.28 7.95 11.63
CA ARG A 19 22.60 7.33 11.47
C ARG A 19 23.41 7.43 12.75
N GLU A 20 23.36 8.58 13.42
CA GLU A 20 24.01 8.74 14.72
C GLU A 20 23.33 7.90 15.79
N LEU A 21 21.99 7.82 15.81
CA LEU A 21 21.28 6.92 16.70
C LEU A 21 21.74 5.46 16.52
N ALA A 22 21.87 4.99 15.27
CA ALA A 22 22.32 3.64 14.97
C ALA A 22 23.75 3.37 15.50
N ARG A 23 24.65 4.36 15.40
CA ARG A 23 26.00 4.27 15.98
C ARG A 23 25.96 4.20 17.50
N ILE A 24 25.21 5.09 18.16
CA ILE A 24 25.09 5.13 19.63
C ILE A 24 24.56 3.80 20.15
N LEU A 25 23.50 3.25 19.54
CA LEU A 25 22.93 1.96 19.92
C LEU A 25 23.98 0.85 19.80
N THR A 26 24.68 0.76 18.65
CA THR A 26 25.69 -0.26 18.39
C THR A 26 26.83 -0.21 19.41
N PHE A 27 27.38 0.98 19.67
CA PHE A 27 28.46 1.14 20.66
C PHE A 27 27.99 0.95 22.11
N SER A 28 26.69 1.06 22.38
CA SER A 28 26.09 0.76 23.68
C SER A 28 25.75 -0.72 23.87
N GLY A 29 26.07 -1.58 22.87
CA GLY A 29 25.85 -3.03 22.91
C GLY A 29 24.55 -3.50 22.24
N ILE A 30 23.82 -2.61 21.56
CA ILE A 30 22.61 -2.95 20.78
C ILE A 30 22.94 -2.76 19.30
N GLU A 31 23.42 -3.83 18.66
CA GLU A 31 23.82 -3.80 17.26
C GLU A 31 22.66 -3.42 16.33
N VAL A 32 22.93 -2.47 15.41
CA VAL A 32 21.98 -2.07 14.37
C VAL A 32 22.48 -2.58 13.01
N GLU A 33 21.88 -3.68 12.55
CA GLU A 33 22.25 -4.34 11.29
C GLU A 33 21.85 -3.53 10.04
N ALA A 34 20.70 -2.85 10.09
CA ALA A 34 20.17 -2.11 8.95
C ALA A 34 19.27 -0.95 9.38
N VAL A 35 19.20 0.06 8.53
CA VAL A 35 18.24 1.16 8.60
C VAL A 35 17.48 1.18 7.28
N THR A 36 16.15 1.08 7.35
CA THR A 36 15.26 1.15 6.20
C THR A 36 14.46 2.44 6.26
N GLU A 37 14.56 3.26 5.21
CA GLU A 37 13.74 4.46 5.05
C GLU A 37 12.46 4.08 4.29
N LEU A 38 11.31 4.52 4.78
CA LEU A 38 10.03 4.39 4.09
C LEU A 38 9.79 5.65 3.29
N GLU A 39 9.68 5.52 1.97
CA GLU A 39 9.37 6.63 1.09
C GLU A 39 7.91 7.08 1.26
N ALA A 40 7.65 8.36 0.98
CA ALA A 40 6.29 8.86 0.90
C ALA A 40 5.54 8.17 -0.24
N LEU A 41 4.24 7.93 -0.03
CA LEU A 41 3.41 7.38 -1.08
C LEU A 41 3.36 8.34 -2.29
N PRO A 42 3.53 7.83 -3.52
CA PRO A 42 3.48 8.64 -4.72
C PRO A 42 2.07 9.22 -4.95
N PRO A 43 1.95 10.33 -5.71
CA PRO A 43 0.65 10.88 -6.10
C PRO A 43 -0.25 9.84 -6.77
N GLY A 44 -1.55 9.93 -6.53
CA GLY A 44 -2.54 9.00 -7.09
C GLY A 44 -2.76 7.73 -6.27
N ILE A 45 -2.04 7.55 -5.15
CA ILE A 45 -2.36 6.54 -4.14
C ILE A 45 -3.28 7.15 -3.08
N VAL A 46 -4.45 6.54 -2.88
CA VAL A 46 -5.46 7.03 -1.94
C VAL A 46 -6.09 5.90 -1.14
N THR A 47 -6.60 6.22 0.05
CA THR A 47 -7.47 5.32 0.79
C THR A 47 -8.85 5.26 0.11
N ALA A 48 -9.39 4.05 -0.03
CA ALA A 48 -10.66 3.82 -0.68
C ALA A 48 -11.46 2.71 0.02
N ARG A 49 -12.76 2.64 -0.26
CA ARG A 49 -13.66 1.61 0.26
C ARG A 49 -14.24 0.77 -0.87
N THR A 50 -14.09 -0.54 -0.79
CA THR A 50 -14.76 -1.47 -1.69
C THR A 50 -16.26 -1.49 -1.38
N ILE A 51 -17.10 -0.99 -2.28
CA ILE A 51 -18.56 -1.02 -2.17
C ILE A 51 -19.06 -2.45 -2.43
N SER A 52 -18.62 -3.06 -3.53
CA SER A 52 -18.96 -4.43 -3.91
C SER A 52 -17.75 -5.17 -4.45
N ALA A 53 -17.75 -6.50 -4.34
CA ALA A 53 -16.75 -7.39 -4.92
C ALA A 53 -17.45 -8.63 -5.47
N GLU A 54 -17.48 -8.77 -6.80
CA GLU A 54 -18.19 -9.85 -7.50
C GLU A 54 -17.22 -10.68 -8.32
N ARG A 55 -17.37 -12.00 -8.32
CA ARG A 55 -16.49 -12.89 -9.10
C ARG A 55 -16.70 -12.68 -10.59
N ILE A 56 -15.60 -12.58 -11.33
CA ILE A 56 -15.65 -12.49 -12.78
C ILE A 56 -15.94 -13.88 -13.35
N ALA A 57 -16.94 -13.97 -14.22
CA ALA A 57 -17.29 -15.23 -14.89
C ALA A 57 -16.07 -15.83 -15.62
N GLY A 58 -15.83 -17.13 -15.39
CA GLY A 58 -14.69 -17.85 -15.97
C GLY A 58 -13.34 -17.60 -15.30
N SER A 59 -13.31 -16.94 -14.13
CA SER A 59 -12.11 -16.86 -13.27
C SER A 59 -12.39 -17.31 -11.85
N ASP A 60 -11.53 -18.18 -11.33
CA ASP A 60 -11.61 -18.71 -9.96
C ASP A 60 -10.91 -17.83 -8.93
N HIS A 61 -10.28 -16.73 -9.35
CA HIS A 61 -9.47 -15.87 -8.47
C HIS A 61 -9.68 -14.37 -8.69
N LEU A 62 -10.31 -13.94 -9.78
CA LEU A 62 -10.54 -12.52 -10.04
C LEU A 62 -11.92 -12.06 -9.61
N SER A 63 -11.97 -10.91 -8.97
CA SER A 63 -13.19 -10.20 -8.61
C SER A 63 -13.20 -8.82 -9.26
N LEU A 64 -14.35 -8.39 -9.78
CA LEU A 64 -14.62 -7.00 -10.10
C LEU A 64 -15.06 -6.31 -8.82
N CYS A 65 -14.20 -5.44 -8.28
CA CYS A 65 -14.47 -4.66 -7.09
C CYS A 65 -14.90 -3.24 -7.53
N GLN A 66 -16.05 -2.73 -7.04
CA GLN A 66 -16.45 -1.32 -7.20
C GLN A 66 -15.88 -0.53 -6.02
N VAL A 67 -15.00 0.42 -6.28
CA VAL A 67 -14.16 1.05 -5.24
C VAL A 67 -14.42 2.55 -5.16
N ASP A 68 -14.89 3.02 -4.02
CA ASP A 68 -15.15 4.43 -3.71
C ASP A 68 -13.88 5.07 -3.14
N ALA A 69 -13.33 6.04 -3.87
CA ALA A 69 -12.12 6.78 -3.48
C ALA A 69 -12.41 8.18 -2.91
N GLY A 70 -13.69 8.50 -2.63
CA GLY A 70 -14.14 9.78 -2.11
C GLY A 70 -14.39 10.86 -3.17
N ASP A 71 -13.71 10.78 -4.32
CA ASP A 71 -13.94 11.64 -5.49
C ASP A 71 -14.67 10.93 -6.65
N GLY A 72 -14.87 9.61 -6.53
CA GLY A 72 -15.53 8.80 -7.54
C GLY A 72 -15.54 7.32 -7.18
N VAL A 73 -16.34 6.56 -7.94
CA VAL A 73 -16.39 5.10 -7.87
C VAL A 73 -15.71 4.53 -9.10
N TYR A 74 -14.72 3.67 -8.87
CA TYR A 74 -13.87 3.10 -9.90
C TYR A 74 -14.05 1.58 -9.97
N PRO A 75 -14.28 0.99 -11.16
CA PRO A 75 -14.24 -0.45 -11.33
C PRO A 75 -12.79 -0.93 -11.30
N VAL A 76 -12.45 -1.87 -10.42
CA VAL A 76 -11.09 -2.40 -10.26
C VAL A 76 -11.14 -3.92 -10.21
N VAL A 77 -10.41 -4.57 -11.10
CA VAL A 77 -10.25 -6.02 -11.05
C VAL A 77 -9.17 -6.37 -10.04
N CYS A 78 -9.54 -7.13 -9.01
CA CYS A 78 -8.63 -7.55 -7.94
C CYS A 78 -8.55 -9.08 -7.88
N GLY A 79 -7.33 -9.61 -7.77
CA GLY A 79 -7.07 -11.04 -7.59
C GLY A 79 -6.83 -11.48 -6.14
N ALA A 80 -6.82 -10.54 -5.20
CA ALA A 80 -6.50 -10.85 -3.81
C ALA A 80 -7.65 -11.64 -3.14
N PRO A 81 -7.35 -12.74 -2.43
CA PRO A 81 -8.38 -13.61 -1.85
C PRO A 81 -9.20 -12.93 -0.74
N ASN A 82 -8.73 -11.79 -0.25
CA ASN A 82 -9.39 -10.99 0.78
C ASN A 82 -10.24 -9.83 0.23
N CYS A 83 -10.30 -9.56 -1.11
CA CYS A 83 -11.21 -8.51 -1.66
C CYS A 83 -12.65 -8.89 -1.32
N ARG A 84 -13.33 -8.02 -0.59
CA ARG A 84 -14.73 -8.20 -0.17
C ARG A 84 -15.41 -6.84 -0.04
N SER A 85 -16.73 -6.83 -0.18
CA SER A 85 -17.56 -5.65 0.08
C SER A 85 -17.33 -5.11 1.49
N GLY A 86 -17.29 -3.79 1.63
CA GLY A 86 -17.03 -3.07 2.88
C GLY A 86 -15.56 -2.99 3.29
N MET A 87 -14.63 -3.60 2.55
CA MET A 87 -13.20 -3.53 2.85
C MET A 87 -12.65 -2.11 2.62
N MET A 88 -11.90 -1.58 3.59
CA MET A 88 -11.03 -0.43 3.37
C MET A 88 -9.72 -0.90 2.76
N ALA A 89 -9.26 -0.21 1.71
CA ALA A 89 -8.07 -0.58 0.96
C ALA A 89 -7.32 0.66 0.49
N VAL A 90 -6.14 0.44 -0.08
CA VAL A 90 -5.38 1.46 -0.80
C VAL A 90 -5.61 1.25 -2.29
N LEU A 91 -6.02 2.31 -2.98
CA LEU A 91 -6.21 2.34 -4.43
C LEU A 91 -5.08 3.16 -5.06
N ALA A 92 -4.33 2.53 -5.96
CA ALA A 92 -3.49 3.26 -6.92
C ALA A 92 -4.33 3.56 -8.17
N LYS A 93 -4.57 4.85 -8.42
CA LYS A 93 -5.33 5.35 -9.57
C LYS A 93 -4.52 5.27 -10.87
N PRO A 94 -5.16 5.38 -12.04
CA PRO A 94 -4.46 5.58 -13.30
C PRO A 94 -3.41 6.70 -13.18
N ASP A 95 -2.26 6.48 -13.82
CA ASP A 95 -1.07 7.33 -13.80
C ASP A 95 -0.29 7.36 -12.47
N ALA A 96 -0.75 6.67 -11.41
CA ALA A 96 0.06 6.46 -10.21
C ALA A 96 1.32 5.63 -10.55
N VAL A 97 2.47 6.06 -10.03
CA VAL A 97 3.76 5.41 -10.27
C VAL A 97 4.14 4.60 -9.05
N LEU A 98 4.07 3.27 -9.14
CA LEU A 98 4.60 2.33 -8.16
C LEU A 98 6.07 1.97 -8.51
N PRO A 99 6.87 1.40 -7.59
CA PRO A 99 8.29 1.11 -7.83
C PRO A 99 8.58 0.34 -9.11
N GLU A 100 7.72 -0.63 -9.46
CA GLU A 100 7.92 -1.51 -10.62
C GLU A 100 7.04 -1.16 -11.83
N LEU A 101 6.02 -0.32 -11.66
CA LEU A 101 5.03 -0.08 -12.71
C LEU A 101 4.27 1.24 -12.56
N THR A 102 3.88 1.83 -13.70
CA THR A 102 2.88 2.90 -13.76
C THR A 102 1.50 2.30 -14.02
N ILE A 103 0.53 2.66 -13.18
CA ILE A 103 -0.85 2.18 -13.29
C ILE A 103 -1.50 2.76 -14.54
N LYS A 104 -2.16 1.91 -15.32
CA LYS A 104 -2.91 2.29 -16.51
C LYS A 104 -4.30 1.69 -16.45
N LYS A 105 -5.25 2.31 -17.16
CA LYS A 105 -6.53 1.66 -17.44
C LYS A 105 -6.28 0.40 -18.26
N ALA A 106 -6.89 -0.71 -17.85
CA ALA A 106 -6.73 -2.00 -18.48
C ALA A 106 -8.07 -2.68 -18.70
N ARG A 107 -8.12 -3.61 -19.65
CA ARG A 107 -9.26 -4.51 -19.84
C ARG A 107 -8.82 -5.94 -19.55
N ILE A 108 -9.30 -6.51 -18.45
CA ILE A 108 -8.93 -7.84 -17.97
C ILE A 108 -10.14 -8.74 -18.18
N ARG A 109 -10.00 -9.76 -19.06
CA ARG A 109 -11.08 -10.69 -19.41
C ARG A 109 -12.39 -9.99 -19.85
N GLY A 110 -12.25 -8.91 -20.61
CA GLY A 110 -13.40 -8.12 -21.10
C GLY A 110 -13.96 -7.11 -20.11
N VAL A 111 -13.49 -7.11 -18.85
CA VAL A 111 -13.91 -6.17 -17.80
C VAL A 111 -12.91 -5.03 -17.68
N GLU A 112 -13.40 -3.79 -17.57
CA GLU A 112 -12.56 -2.61 -17.39
C GLU A 112 -12.05 -2.51 -15.94
N SER A 113 -10.78 -2.14 -15.80
CA SER A 113 -10.11 -1.89 -14.53
C SER A 113 -9.44 -0.53 -14.56
N GLU A 114 -9.87 0.38 -13.70
CA GLU A 114 -9.41 1.76 -13.59
C GLU A 114 -8.55 1.95 -12.34
N GLY A 115 -7.54 1.11 -12.17
CA GLY A 115 -6.62 1.17 -11.04
C GLY A 115 -6.20 -0.21 -10.55
N MET A 116 -5.55 -0.21 -9.39
CA MET A 116 -5.12 -1.42 -8.67
C MET A 116 -5.31 -1.24 -7.17
N LEU A 117 -5.87 -2.25 -6.50
CA LEU A 117 -5.83 -2.34 -5.04
C LEU A 117 -4.45 -2.84 -4.60
N CYS A 118 -3.78 -2.09 -3.72
CA CYS A 118 -2.39 -2.34 -3.34
C CYS A 118 -2.25 -3.31 -2.15
N SER A 119 -1.14 -4.05 -2.14
CA SER A 119 -0.62 -4.77 -0.98
C SER A 119 0.37 -3.89 -0.18
N GLU A 120 0.90 -4.43 0.92
CA GLU A 120 1.94 -3.76 1.72
C GLU A 120 3.34 -3.79 1.10
N ALA A 121 3.58 -4.71 0.16
CA ALA A 121 4.87 -4.94 -0.49
C ALA A 121 5.24 -3.86 -1.51
#